data_AF-A0A087T7T0-F1
#
_entry.id   AF-A0A087T7T0-F1
#
_cell.length_a   1.000
_cell.length_b   1.000
_cell.length_c   1.000
_cell.angle_alpha   90.00
_cell.angle_beta   90.00
_cell.angle_gamma   90.00
#
_symmetry.space_group_name_H-M   'P 1'
#
loop_
_entity.id
_entity.type
_entity.pdbx_description
1 polymer ?
#
loop_
_entity_poly.entity_id
_entity_poly.type
_entity_poly.pdbx_seq_one_letter_code
_entity_poly.pdbx_strand_id
1 'polypeptide(L)'
;MPSTQPPDSPISFSRFNIGRIPPKVQETPFGKVRAFSTFTILEWIYLAVSIIALTVSLGITIQRLTAEKPSESDFTFAILLLLTIVFCYHYSVHSIFTERWDELMVFVISNVIVLVYCILNYLIGEQPTVKLVRLILVCTLGPFLIVVGILLSFRYCKSNNLIYNTVGANSSLQKACRMYYICSSLLKFDLQLQLSMVILVMASGVLNMSLRQKVILASGVPISFLVFILGVLGLRYENKTLMVLFYILGLLEPIYIVHKFYWTANFEDSDNATYDSTFACGYFALVIWVCLIISTVYFILYGFGKGLKEKIYGDKENTQPLQSAATSTVSPSSEVNASEGAGTSVP
;
A
#
# COMPACT_ATOMS: atom_id res chain seq x y z
N MET A 1 -56.92 31.13 4.75
CA MET A 1 -56.02 30.35 3.88
C MET A 1 -54.64 30.39 4.50
N PRO A 2 -54.08 29.26 4.96
CA PRO A 2 -52.79 29.23 5.65
C PRO A 2 -51.64 29.34 4.64
N SER A 3 -50.68 30.21 4.97
CA SER A 3 -49.47 30.49 4.19
C SER A 3 -48.58 29.24 4.08
N THR A 4 -48.31 28.82 2.84
CA THR A 4 -47.31 27.82 2.48
C THR A 4 -45.91 28.36 2.78
N GLN A 5 -45.28 27.86 3.85
CA GLN A 5 -43.84 28.05 4.07
C GLN A 5 -43.04 27.23 3.03
N PRO A 6 -42.00 27.80 2.41
CA PRO A 6 -41.13 27.06 1.49
C PRO A 6 -40.30 26.00 2.26
N PRO A 7 -39.93 24.89 1.61
CA PRO A 7 -39.21 23.78 2.24
C PRO A 7 -37.82 24.21 2.73
N ASP A 8 -37.47 23.79 3.94
CA ASP A 8 -36.17 24.05 4.56
C ASP A 8 -35.01 23.58 3.66
N SER A 9 -34.15 24.52 3.28
CA SER A 9 -32.89 24.23 2.59
C SER A 9 -31.98 23.36 3.48
N PRO A 10 -31.15 22.47 2.91
CA PRO A 10 -30.23 21.64 3.70
C PRO A 10 -29.29 22.54 4.50
N ILE A 11 -29.15 22.23 5.80
CA ILE A 11 -28.33 22.97 6.76
C ILE A 11 -26.89 23.05 6.25
N SER A 12 -26.51 24.20 5.70
CA SER A 12 -25.14 24.45 5.25
C SER A 12 -24.28 24.95 6.41
N PHE A 13 -23.14 24.30 6.63
CA PHE A 13 -22.16 24.63 7.67
C PHE A 13 -21.60 26.06 7.58
N SER A 14 -21.81 26.74 6.44
CA SER A 14 -21.49 28.17 6.29
C SER A 14 -22.31 29.08 7.21
N ARG A 15 -23.47 28.65 7.70
CA ARG A 15 -24.27 29.42 8.68
C ARG A 15 -23.61 29.54 10.06
N PHE A 16 -22.67 28.66 10.40
CA PHE A 16 -22.07 28.64 11.74
C PHE A 16 -20.70 29.33 11.83
N ASN A 17 -20.25 29.99 10.76
CA ASN A 17 -18.91 30.64 10.70
C ASN A 17 -17.76 29.71 11.16
N ILE A 18 -17.95 28.39 11.03
CA ILE A 18 -16.91 27.40 11.29
C ILE A 18 -16.07 27.38 10.02
N GLY A 19 -14.84 27.87 10.10
CA GLY A 19 -13.89 27.80 8.98
C GLY A 19 -13.83 26.37 8.45
N ARG A 20 -13.66 26.19 7.12
CA ARG A 20 -13.60 24.86 6.50
C ARG A 20 -12.60 24.00 7.27
N ILE A 21 -13.11 22.98 7.97
CA ILE A 21 -12.26 21.99 8.63
C ILE A 21 -11.43 21.38 7.50
N PRO A 22 -10.08 21.44 7.55
CA PRO A 22 -9.26 20.89 6.49
C PRO A 22 -9.63 19.42 6.29
N PRO A 23 -9.81 18.96 5.05
CA PRO A 23 -10.25 17.61 4.80
C PRO A 23 -9.26 16.65 5.46
N LYS A 24 -9.78 15.81 6.35
CA LYS A 24 -8.99 14.85 7.15
C LYS A 24 -8.34 13.76 6.27
N VAL A 25 -8.81 13.63 5.03
CA VAL A 25 -8.34 12.71 3.99
C VAL A 25 -8.29 13.42 2.63
N GLN A 26 -7.23 13.19 1.86
CA GLN A 26 -7.01 13.67 0.50
C GLN A 26 -7.22 12.50 -0.48
N GLU A 27 -7.94 12.75 -1.58
CA GLU A 27 -8.17 11.73 -2.60
C GLU A 27 -6.97 11.63 -3.53
N THR A 28 -6.40 10.44 -3.65
CA THR A 28 -5.35 10.11 -4.63
C THR A 28 -5.85 9.00 -5.55
N PRO A 29 -5.31 8.85 -6.78
CA PRO A 29 -5.69 7.77 -7.68
C PRO A 29 -5.42 6.36 -7.10
N PHE A 30 -4.63 6.27 -6.03
CA PHE A 30 -4.34 5.05 -5.28
C PHE A 30 -5.23 4.86 -4.03
N GLY A 31 -6.10 5.82 -3.70
CA GLY A 31 -7.01 5.78 -2.56
C GLY A 31 -6.98 7.06 -1.70
N LYS A 32 -7.71 7.06 -0.58
CA LYS A 32 -7.74 8.19 0.36
C LYS A 32 -6.51 8.16 1.27
N VAL A 33 -5.71 9.22 1.26
CA VAL A 33 -4.49 9.40 2.06
C VAL A 33 -4.74 10.45 3.14
N ARG A 34 -4.14 10.34 4.33
CA ARG A 34 -4.31 11.37 5.37
C ARG A 34 -3.65 12.70 4.98
N ALA A 35 -4.27 13.81 5.38
CA ALA A 35 -3.68 15.13 5.22
C ALA A 35 -2.47 15.32 6.16
N PHE A 36 -1.43 15.99 5.67
CA PHE A 36 -0.16 16.22 6.39
C PHE A 36 -0.32 16.94 7.74
N SER A 37 -1.37 17.74 7.90
CA SER A 37 -1.66 18.47 9.14
C SER A 37 -2.20 17.58 10.27
N THR A 38 -2.56 16.33 9.98
CA THR A 38 -3.16 15.42 10.97
C THR A 38 -2.14 14.51 11.65
N PHE A 39 -0.87 14.55 11.25
CA PHE A 39 0.18 13.71 11.83
C PHE A 39 0.54 14.14 13.25
N THR A 40 0.65 13.16 14.13
CA THR A 40 1.18 13.33 15.48
C THR A 40 2.70 13.45 15.45
N ILE A 41 3.28 14.16 16.43
CA ILE A 41 4.74 14.33 16.54
C ILE A 41 5.47 12.97 16.57
N LEU A 42 4.89 11.98 17.25
CA LEU A 42 5.42 10.62 17.31
C LEU A 42 5.49 9.96 15.93
N GLU A 43 4.48 10.13 15.07
CA GLU A 43 4.49 9.61 13.68
C GLU A 43 5.59 10.27 12.84
N TRP A 44 5.80 11.58 13.03
CA TRP A 44 6.88 12.32 12.35
C TRP A 44 8.27 11.86 12.79
N ILE A 45 8.48 11.69 14.10
CA ILE A 45 9.75 11.18 14.63
C ILE A 45 9.99 9.77 14.11
N TYR A 46 8.97 8.90 14.17
CA TYR A 46 9.07 7.53 13.68
C TYR A 46 9.44 7.48 12.18
N LEU A 47 8.75 8.27 11.35
CA LEU A 47 9.01 8.35 9.91
C LEU A 47 10.42 8.90 9.60
N ALA A 48 10.87 9.93 10.34
CA ALA A 48 12.21 10.48 10.15
C ALA A 48 13.29 9.46 10.51
N VAL A 49 13.15 8.78 11.65
CA VAL A 49 14.11 7.76 12.10
C VAL A 49 14.12 6.56 11.16
N SER A 50 12.96 6.10 10.68
CA SER A 50 12.89 4.98 9.75
C SER A 50 13.53 5.30 8.40
N ILE A 51 13.30 6.50 7.84
CA ILE A 51 13.93 6.94 6.59
C ILE A 51 15.45 7.01 6.74
N ILE A 52 15.96 7.57 7.84
CA ILE A 52 17.40 7.64 8.12
C ILE A 52 17.99 6.22 8.22
N ALA A 53 17.35 5.34 9.01
CA ALA A 53 17.81 3.96 9.19
C ALA A 53 17.84 3.19 7.85
N LEU A 54 16.80 3.32 7.04
CA LEU A 54 16.73 2.69 5.72
C LEU A 54 17.76 3.25 4.76
N THR A 55 18.02 4.57 4.79
CA THR A 55 19.04 5.21 3.94
C THR A 55 20.44 4.72 4.28
N VAL A 56 20.77 4.59 5.57
CA VAL A 56 22.07 4.05 5.96
C VAL A 56 22.19 2.56 5.61
N SER A 57 21.13 1.78 5.84
CA SER A 57 21.09 0.36 5.44
C SER A 57 21.26 0.19 3.92
N LEU A 58 20.65 1.06 3.13
CA LEU A 58 20.81 1.13 1.68
C LEU A 58 22.26 1.41 1.31
N GLY A 59 22.89 2.42 1.91
CA GLY A 59 24.30 2.77 1.67
C GLY A 59 25.25 1.61 1.95
N ILE A 60 25.09 0.92 3.08
CA ILE A 60 25.91 -0.26 3.43
C ILE A 60 25.67 -1.40 2.43
N THR A 61 24.42 -1.60 1.99
CA THR A 61 24.08 -2.65 1.02
C THR A 61 24.68 -2.36 -0.35
N ILE A 62 24.67 -1.09 -0.79
CA ILE A 62 25.34 -0.66 -2.04
C ILE A 62 26.85 -0.86 -1.92
N GLN A 63 27.47 -0.49 -0.80
CA GLN A 63 28.90 -0.72 -0.59
C GLN A 63 29.25 -2.22 -0.72
N ARG A 64 28.45 -3.11 -0.11
CA ARG A 64 28.61 -4.56 -0.25
C ARG A 64 28.46 -5.01 -1.70
N LEU A 65 27.48 -4.47 -2.43
CA LEU A 65 27.25 -4.77 -3.84
C LEU A 65 28.42 -4.34 -4.74
N THR A 66 29.11 -3.25 -4.41
CA THR A 66 30.27 -2.76 -5.17
C THR A 66 31.59 -3.42 -4.80
N ALA A 67 31.71 -3.93 -3.57
CA ALA A 67 32.92 -4.58 -3.08
C ALA A 67 32.98 -6.06 -3.46
N GLU A 68 31.82 -6.71 -3.57
CA GLU A 68 31.72 -8.15 -3.86
C GLU A 68 31.79 -8.44 -5.36
N LYS A 69 32.43 -9.56 -5.73
CA LYS A 69 32.46 -9.98 -7.13
C LYS A 69 31.08 -10.51 -7.56
N PRO A 70 30.58 -10.19 -8.77
CA PRO A 70 29.29 -10.68 -9.26
C PRO A 70 29.18 -12.21 -9.43
N SER A 71 30.28 -12.94 -9.25
CA SER A 71 30.38 -14.39 -9.30
C SER A 71 30.05 -15.09 -7.98
N GLU A 72 30.01 -14.35 -6.86
CA GLU A 72 29.81 -14.92 -5.52
C GLU A 72 28.33 -14.94 -5.11
N SER A 73 27.94 -15.93 -4.29
CA SER A 73 26.57 -16.06 -3.74
C SER A 73 26.18 -14.88 -2.84
N ASP A 74 27.18 -14.25 -2.21
CA ASP A 74 27.04 -13.04 -1.40
C ASP A 74 26.50 -11.84 -2.21
N PHE A 75 26.78 -11.78 -3.51
CA PHE A 75 26.25 -10.75 -4.40
C PHE A 75 24.72 -10.90 -4.58
N THR A 76 24.24 -12.12 -4.78
CA THR A 76 22.80 -12.42 -4.89
C THR A 76 22.07 -12.10 -3.60
N PHE A 77 22.68 -12.41 -2.45
CA PHE A 77 22.14 -12.04 -1.15
C PHE A 77 22.07 -10.51 -0.96
N ALA A 78 23.08 -9.77 -1.44
CA ALA A 78 23.05 -8.30 -1.42
C ALA A 78 21.91 -7.72 -2.28
N ILE A 79 21.62 -8.31 -3.45
CA ILE A 79 20.46 -7.93 -4.28
C ILE A 79 19.14 -8.21 -3.55
N LEU A 80 19.02 -9.35 -2.87
CA LEU A 80 17.83 -9.69 -2.07
C LEU A 80 17.60 -8.67 -0.95
N LEU A 81 18.67 -8.28 -0.23
CA LEU A 81 18.61 -7.22 0.77
C LEU A 81 18.23 -5.87 0.16
N LEU A 82 18.77 -5.52 -1.00
CA LEU A 82 18.43 -4.30 -1.72
C LEU A 82 16.94 -4.25 -2.05
N LEU A 83 16.40 -5.33 -2.62
CA LEU A 83 14.96 -5.46 -2.92
C LEU A 83 14.14 -5.26 -1.64
N THR A 84 14.52 -5.94 -0.55
CA THR A 84 13.82 -5.85 0.74
C THR A 84 13.83 -4.43 1.30
N ILE A 85 14.95 -3.70 1.19
CA ILE A 85 15.06 -2.30 1.64
C ILE A 85 14.11 -1.39 0.85
N VAL A 86 13.99 -1.59 -0.46
CA VAL A 86 13.06 -0.81 -1.30
C VAL A 86 11.61 -1.02 -0.86
N PHE A 87 11.20 -2.26 -0.61
CA PHE A 87 9.85 -2.55 -0.08
C PHE A 87 9.65 -1.98 1.32
N CYS A 88 10.65 -2.07 2.20
CA CYS A 88 10.60 -1.46 3.53
C CYS A 88 10.45 0.08 3.47
N TYR A 89 11.07 0.75 2.50
CA TYR A 89 10.87 2.19 2.28
C TYR A 89 9.43 2.49 1.91
N HIS A 90 8.89 1.73 0.95
CA HIS A 90 7.49 1.84 0.56
C HIS A 90 6.55 1.60 1.75
N TYR A 91 6.73 0.53 2.52
CA TYR A 91 5.87 0.23 3.69
C TYR A 91 5.99 1.27 4.79
N SER A 92 7.21 1.74 5.10
CA SER A 92 7.38 2.76 6.14
C SER A 92 6.67 4.06 5.79
N VAL A 93 6.73 4.50 4.53
CA VAL A 93 6.05 5.72 4.11
C VAL A 93 4.55 5.44 4.03
N HIS A 94 4.14 4.48 3.21
CA HIS A 94 2.73 4.23 2.92
C HIS A 94 1.93 3.89 4.18
N SER A 95 2.47 3.13 5.13
CA SER A 95 1.77 2.77 6.38
C SER A 95 1.41 3.98 7.25
N ILE A 96 2.29 4.97 7.35
CA ILE A 96 2.06 6.20 8.13
C ILE A 96 1.03 7.07 7.42
N PHE A 97 1.21 7.28 6.11
CA PHE A 97 0.31 8.09 5.29
C PHE A 97 -1.12 7.55 5.20
N THR A 98 -1.26 6.23 5.27
CA THR A 98 -2.56 5.54 5.15
C THR A 98 -3.05 4.93 6.47
N GLU A 99 -2.43 5.23 7.62
CA GLU A 99 -2.82 4.66 8.94
C GLU A 99 -2.99 3.12 8.90
N ARG A 100 -2.21 2.43 8.07
CA ARG A 100 -2.33 1.00 7.79
C ARG A 100 -1.47 0.19 8.75
N TRP A 101 -2.13 -0.43 9.72
CA TRP A 101 -1.47 -1.24 10.75
C TRP A 101 -0.83 -2.51 10.18
N ASP A 102 -1.39 -3.08 9.13
CA ASP A 102 -0.93 -4.28 8.45
C ASP A 102 0.44 -4.05 7.78
N GLU A 103 0.58 -3.01 6.97
CA GLU A 103 1.87 -2.67 6.34
C GLU A 103 2.90 -2.21 7.38
N LEU A 104 2.48 -1.52 8.44
CA LEU A 104 3.37 -1.13 9.53
C LEU A 104 3.91 -2.36 10.28
N MET A 105 3.06 -3.35 10.54
CA MET A 105 3.48 -4.61 11.17
C MET A 105 4.46 -5.39 10.30
N VAL A 106 4.27 -5.41 8.97
CA VAL A 106 5.25 -6.01 8.04
C VAL A 106 6.60 -5.33 8.18
N PHE A 107 6.65 -4.00 8.21
CA PHE A 107 7.89 -3.27 8.42
C PHE A 107 8.53 -3.59 9.78
N VAL A 108 7.76 -3.70 10.86
CA VAL A 108 8.25 -4.10 12.19
C VAL A 108 8.85 -5.52 12.15
N ILE A 109 8.15 -6.49 11.56
CA ILE A 109 8.62 -7.88 11.45
C ILE A 109 9.92 -7.92 10.64
N SER A 110 10.01 -7.19 9.53
CA SER A 110 11.24 -7.08 8.75
C SER A 110 12.41 -6.52 9.56
N ASN A 111 12.18 -5.52 10.42
CA ASN A 111 13.23 -5.01 11.32
C ASN A 111 13.66 -6.05 12.36
N VAL A 112 12.73 -6.85 12.89
CA VAL A 112 13.07 -7.96 13.80
C VAL A 112 13.92 -9.01 13.09
N ILE A 113 13.55 -9.42 11.88
CA ILE A 113 14.32 -10.40 11.09
C ILE A 113 15.73 -9.87 10.80
N VAL A 114 15.85 -8.61 10.38
CA VAL A 114 17.16 -7.98 10.12
C VAL A 114 18.01 -7.88 11.39
N LEU A 115 17.40 -7.57 12.54
CA LEU A 115 18.08 -7.54 13.84
C LEU A 115 18.63 -8.92 14.21
N VAL A 116 17.80 -9.96 14.16
CA VAL A 116 18.23 -11.34 14.45
C VAL A 116 19.32 -11.79 13.48
N TYR A 117 19.16 -11.53 12.19
CA TYR A 117 20.16 -11.84 11.17
C TYR A 117 21.49 -11.15 11.46
N CYS A 118 21.50 -9.85 11.79
CA CYS A 118 22.74 -9.13 12.07
C CYS A 118 23.47 -9.68 13.31
N ILE A 119 22.72 -10.08 14.35
CA ILE A 119 23.28 -10.69 15.56
C ILE A 119 23.92 -12.03 15.20
N LEU A 120 23.19 -12.94 14.55
CA LEU A 120 23.70 -14.27 14.19
C LEU A 120 24.90 -14.18 13.25
N ASN A 121 24.82 -13.32 12.24
CA ASN A 121 25.90 -13.12 11.27
C ASN A 121 27.17 -12.53 11.88
N TYR A 122 27.07 -11.78 12.99
CA TYR A 122 28.23 -11.31 13.74
C TYR A 122 28.80 -12.37 14.69
N LEU A 123 27.95 -13.19 15.31
CA LEU A 123 28.38 -14.25 16.23
C LEU A 123 29.08 -15.42 15.52
N ILE A 124 28.62 -15.76 14.31
CA ILE A 124 29.09 -16.95 13.57
C ILE A 124 30.24 -16.59 12.59
N GLY A 125 30.26 -15.35 12.09
CA GLY A 125 31.18 -14.94 11.03
C GLY A 125 32.48 -14.29 11.53
N GLU A 126 33.43 -14.14 10.61
CA GLU A 126 34.56 -13.22 10.82
C GLU A 126 34.06 -11.79 11.09
N GLN A 127 34.86 -11.00 11.80
CA GLN A 127 34.51 -9.68 12.33
C GLN A 127 35.09 -8.49 11.51
N PRO A 128 34.69 -8.27 10.25
CA PRO A 128 35.07 -7.06 9.52
C PRO A 128 34.32 -5.84 10.08
N THR A 129 34.99 -4.69 10.03
CA THR A 129 34.50 -3.40 10.52
C THR A 129 33.11 -3.03 9.98
N VAL A 130 32.80 -3.37 8.72
CA VAL A 130 31.51 -3.08 8.08
C VAL A 130 30.35 -3.85 8.72
N LYS A 131 30.56 -5.12 9.10
CA LYS A 131 29.54 -5.92 9.80
C LYS A 131 29.27 -5.37 11.21
N LEU A 132 30.33 -4.95 11.90
CA LEU A 132 30.22 -4.33 13.23
C LEU A 132 29.44 -3.01 13.19
N VAL A 133 29.74 -2.12 12.24
CA VAL A 133 29.01 -0.85 12.08
C VAL A 133 27.53 -1.09 11.79
N ARG A 134 27.21 -2.05 10.91
CA ARG A 134 25.82 -2.45 10.64
C ARG A 134 25.14 -2.97 11.90
N LEU A 135 25.80 -3.84 12.68
CA LEU A 135 25.25 -4.37 13.92
C LEU A 135 24.96 -3.25 14.93
N ILE A 136 25.90 -2.34 15.17
CA ILE A 136 25.71 -1.22 16.10
C ILE A 136 24.50 -0.38 15.69
N LEU A 137 24.36 -0.09 14.39
CA LEU A 137 23.24 0.71 13.88
C LEU A 137 21.90 0.00 14.05
N VAL A 138 21.82 -1.28 13.70
CA VAL A 138 20.59 -2.07 13.82
C VAL A 138 20.23 -2.29 15.29
N CYS A 139 21.20 -2.50 16.18
CA CYS A 139 20.96 -2.64 17.61
C CYS A 139 20.56 -1.33 18.30
N THR A 140 20.97 -0.17 17.78
CA THR A 140 20.60 1.14 18.35
C THR A 140 19.27 1.64 17.82
N LEU A 141 19.05 1.60 16.50
CA LEU A 141 17.82 2.12 15.87
C LEU A 141 16.70 1.07 15.80
N GLY A 142 17.05 -0.21 15.67
CA GLY A 142 16.08 -1.31 15.52
C GLY A 142 15.09 -1.43 16.68
N PRO A 143 15.55 -1.49 17.96
CA PRO A 143 14.63 -1.56 19.10
C PRO A 143 13.67 -0.37 19.17
N PHE A 144 14.14 0.83 18.87
CA PHE A 144 13.28 2.02 18.80
C PHE A 144 12.20 1.85 17.72
N LEU A 145 12.57 1.44 16.50
CA LEU A 145 11.63 1.20 15.40
C LEU A 145 10.64 0.08 15.73
N ILE A 146 11.08 -0.98 16.41
CA ILE A 146 10.22 -2.10 16.80
C ILE A 146 9.21 -1.64 17.86
N VAL A 147 9.66 -1.03 18.96
CA VAL A 147 8.78 -0.64 20.07
C VAL A 147 7.78 0.42 19.64
N VAL A 148 8.25 1.50 19.01
CA VAL A 148 7.37 2.59 18.56
C VAL A 148 6.46 2.12 17.43
N GLY A 149 6.96 1.29 16.52
CA GLY A 149 6.17 0.69 15.44
C GLY A 149 5.03 -0.18 15.98
N ILE A 150 5.28 -1.01 16.99
CA ILE A 150 4.24 -1.82 17.66
C ILE A 150 3.19 -0.93 18.32
N LEU A 151 3.60 0.08 19.08
CA LEU A 151 2.67 1.02 19.73
C LEU A 151 1.79 1.74 18.71
N LEU A 152 2.39 2.18 17.60
CA LEU A 152 1.69 2.87 16.54
C LEU A 152 0.73 1.93 15.79
N SER A 153 1.14 0.68 15.50
CA SER A 153 0.28 -0.36 14.94
C SER A 153 -0.94 -0.65 15.82
N PHE A 154 -0.76 -0.76 17.14
CA PHE A 154 -1.88 -0.92 18.07
C PHE A 154 -2.82 0.28 18.06
N ARG A 155 -2.27 1.50 18.00
CA ARG A 155 -3.07 2.72 17.90
C ARG A 155 -3.90 2.74 16.63
N TYR A 156 -3.31 2.38 15.49
CA TYR A 156 -4.00 2.32 14.19
C TYR A 156 -5.09 1.23 14.17
N CYS A 157 -4.79 0.06 14.75
CA CYS A 157 -5.76 -1.03 14.86
C CYS A 157 -6.99 -0.64 15.70
N LYS A 158 -6.79 0.15 16.77
CA LYS A 158 -7.88 0.63 17.65
C LYS A 158 -8.64 1.81 17.05
N SER A 159 -7.93 2.77 16.45
CA SER A 159 -8.45 4.04 15.95
C SER A 159 -9.48 3.85 14.82
N ASN A 160 -9.23 2.95 13.86
CA ASN A 160 -10.07 2.73 12.66
C ASN A 160 -10.56 4.02 11.96
N ASN A 161 -9.85 5.13 12.18
CA ASN A 161 -10.30 6.48 11.86
C ASN A 161 -10.27 6.71 10.35
N LEU A 162 -9.30 6.13 9.64
CA LEU A 162 -9.28 6.15 8.17
C LEU A 162 -10.45 5.36 7.57
N ILE A 163 -10.76 4.18 8.11
CA ILE A 163 -11.87 3.34 7.63
C ILE A 163 -13.19 4.09 7.83
N TYR A 164 -13.40 4.67 9.01
CA TYR A 164 -14.58 5.48 9.32
C TYR A 164 -14.70 6.69 8.39
N ASN A 165 -13.62 7.44 8.16
CA ASN A 165 -13.64 8.60 7.26
C ASN A 165 -13.82 8.21 5.79
N THR A 166 -13.45 6.99 5.41
CA THR A 166 -13.56 6.51 4.02
C THR A 166 -14.97 6.04 3.69
N VAL A 167 -15.58 5.23 4.56
CA VAL A 167 -16.87 4.56 4.28
C VAL A 167 -18.05 5.09 5.09
N GLY A 168 -17.81 5.91 6.11
CA GLY A 168 -18.83 6.40 7.04
C GLY A 168 -19.20 5.38 8.13
N ALA A 169 -20.33 5.60 8.80
CA ALA A 169 -20.76 4.83 9.97
C ALA A 169 -21.31 3.41 9.68
N ASN A 170 -21.40 2.99 8.42
CA ASN A 170 -21.96 1.68 8.08
C ASN A 170 -20.98 0.55 8.43
N SER A 171 -21.31 -0.23 9.46
CA SER A 171 -20.47 -1.31 10.00
C SER A 171 -20.18 -2.44 9.00
N SER A 172 -21.11 -2.72 8.08
CA SER A 172 -20.89 -3.73 7.03
C SER A 172 -19.84 -3.28 6.02
N LEU A 173 -19.87 -2.00 5.67
CA LEU A 173 -18.94 -1.40 4.71
C LEU A 173 -17.56 -1.17 5.34
N GLN A 174 -17.49 -0.85 6.63
CA GLN A 174 -16.24 -0.78 7.37
C GLN A 174 -15.53 -2.14 7.41
N LYS A 175 -16.28 -3.23 7.65
CA LYS A 175 -15.72 -4.60 7.62
C LYS A 175 -15.20 -4.97 6.22
N ALA A 176 -15.97 -4.65 5.18
CA ALA A 176 -15.54 -4.88 3.80
C ALA A 176 -14.28 -4.07 3.45
N CYS A 177 -14.24 -2.78 3.82
CA CYS A 177 -13.08 -1.91 3.64
C CYS A 177 -11.83 -2.43 4.36
N ARG A 178 -11.99 -2.91 5.61
CA ARG A 178 -10.89 -3.53 6.35
C ARG A 178 -10.35 -4.76 5.64
N MET A 179 -11.22 -5.63 5.14
CA MET A 179 -10.82 -6.82 4.39
C MET A 179 -10.15 -6.47 3.07
N TYR A 180 -10.65 -5.46 2.36
CA TYR A 180 -10.00 -4.93 1.16
C TYR A 180 -8.56 -4.48 1.45
N TYR A 181 -8.33 -3.74 2.54
CA TYR A 181 -6.98 -3.32 2.92
C TYR A 181 -6.11 -4.53 3.29
N ILE A 182 -6.61 -5.49 4.07
CA ILE A 182 -5.82 -6.69 4.39
C ILE A 182 -5.42 -7.44 3.11
N CYS A 183 -6.36 -7.65 2.17
CA CYS A 183 -6.07 -8.30 0.89
C CYS A 183 -5.05 -7.51 0.06
N SER A 184 -5.18 -6.18 0.00
CA SER A 184 -4.26 -5.33 -0.73
C SER A 184 -2.84 -5.34 -0.14
N SER A 185 -2.69 -5.44 1.17
CA SER A 185 -1.37 -5.53 1.81
C SER A 185 -0.74 -6.91 1.64
N LEU A 186 -1.53 -7.98 1.83
CA LEU A 186 -1.09 -9.34 1.57
C LEU A 186 -0.60 -9.48 0.13
N LEU A 187 -1.31 -8.91 -0.84
CA LEU A 187 -0.92 -8.93 -2.25
C LEU A 187 0.41 -8.22 -2.53
N LYS A 188 0.73 -7.13 -1.81
CA LYS A 188 2.04 -6.46 -1.92
C LYS A 188 3.16 -7.29 -1.29
N PHE A 189 2.87 -7.96 -0.18
CA PHE A 189 3.84 -8.79 0.52
C PHE A 189 4.15 -10.07 -0.26
N ASP A 190 3.12 -10.66 -0.85
CA ASP A 190 3.20 -11.77 -1.80
C ASP A 190 4.11 -11.41 -2.98
N LEU A 191 3.91 -10.25 -3.62
CA LEU A 191 4.80 -9.75 -4.67
C LEU A 191 6.26 -9.61 -4.20
N GLN A 192 6.50 -9.10 -2.98
CA GLN A 192 7.87 -8.99 -2.45
C GLN A 192 8.52 -10.37 -2.32
N LEU A 193 7.81 -11.34 -1.76
CA LEU A 193 8.33 -12.69 -1.55
C LEU A 193 8.52 -13.43 -2.88
N GLN A 194 7.61 -13.25 -3.83
CA GLN A 194 7.73 -13.80 -5.18
C GLN A 194 8.97 -13.26 -5.90
N LEU A 195 9.18 -11.94 -5.87
CA LEU A 195 10.38 -11.33 -6.44
C LEU A 195 11.66 -11.80 -5.73
N SER A 196 11.62 -11.97 -4.40
CA SER A 196 12.73 -12.51 -3.62
C SER A 196 13.06 -13.95 -4.04
N MET A 197 12.04 -14.79 -4.23
CA MET A 197 12.19 -16.18 -4.72
C MET A 197 12.72 -16.26 -6.15
N VAL A 198 12.36 -15.31 -7.00
CA VAL A 198 12.89 -15.21 -8.37
C VAL A 198 14.37 -14.78 -8.34
N ILE A 199 14.78 -13.87 -7.44
CA ILE A 199 16.18 -13.47 -7.25
C ILE A 199 17.03 -14.63 -6.73
N LEU A 200 16.49 -15.46 -5.83
CA LEU A 200 17.18 -16.64 -5.29
C LEU A 200 17.50 -17.72 -6.33
N VAL A 201 17.02 -17.58 -7.58
CA VAL A 201 17.49 -18.40 -8.71
C VAL A 201 18.98 -18.16 -9.00
N MET A 202 19.50 -16.98 -8.68
CA MET A 202 20.89 -16.59 -8.90
C MET A 202 21.86 -17.12 -7.82
N ALA A 203 21.57 -18.26 -7.19
CA ALA A 203 22.36 -18.76 -6.05
C ALA A 203 23.87 -18.88 -6.34
N SER A 204 24.26 -19.20 -7.57
CA SER A 204 25.66 -19.31 -8.02
C SER A 204 26.27 -18.01 -8.59
N GLY A 205 25.64 -16.86 -8.36
CA GLY A 205 26.05 -15.55 -8.88
C GLY A 205 25.49 -15.24 -10.28
N VAL A 206 25.54 -13.96 -10.66
CA VAL A 206 24.92 -13.45 -11.90
C VAL A 206 25.68 -13.88 -13.16
N LEU A 207 27.00 -14.01 -13.05
CA LEU A 207 27.87 -14.32 -14.20
C LEU A 207 27.88 -15.81 -14.57
N ASN A 208 27.70 -16.70 -13.60
CA ASN A 208 27.71 -18.15 -13.81
C ASN A 208 26.32 -18.72 -14.14
N MET A 209 25.36 -17.85 -14.46
CA MET A 209 23.97 -18.21 -14.62
C MET A 209 23.74 -19.03 -15.91
N SER A 210 23.16 -20.21 -15.77
CA SER A 210 22.74 -21.06 -16.89
C SER A 210 21.64 -20.36 -17.72
N LEU A 211 21.53 -20.70 -19.01
CA LEU A 211 20.47 -20.17 -19.88
C LEU A 211 19.07 -20.38 -19.27
N ARG A 212 18.83 -21.53 -18.62
CA ARG A 212 17.56 -21.82 -17.94
C ARG A 212 17.26 -20.82 -16.82
N GLN A 213 18.24 -20.53 -15.98
CA GLN A 213 18.11 -19.59 -14.87
C GLN A 213 17.87 -18.16 -15.40
N LYS A 214 18.55 -17.75 -16.48
CA LYS A 214 18.33 -16.46 -17.14
C LYS A 214 16.91 -16.32 -17.67
N VAL A 215 16.39 -17.36 -18.33
CA VAL A 215 15.01 -17.39 -18.83
C VAL A 215 13.99 -17.32 -17.69
N ILE A 216 14.21 -18.06 -16.60
CA ILE A 216 13.33 -18.03 -15.41
C ILE A 216 13.32 -16.63 -14.78
N LEU A 217 14.49 -15.99 -14.63
CA LEU A 217 14.57 -14.64 -14.08
C LEU A 217 13.88 -13.61 -14.99
N ALA A 218 14.14 -13.68 -16.31
CA ALA A 218 13.60 -12.76 -17.29
C ALA A 218 12.08 -12.87 -17.44
N SER A 219 11.50 -14.06 -17.33
CA SER A 219 10.05 -14.28 -17.42
C SER A 219 9.34 -14.16 -16.07
N GLY A 220 9.99 -14.58 -14.99
CA GLY A 220 9.42 -14.61 -13.64
C GLY A 220 9.04 -13.23 -13.11
N VAL A 221 9.90 -12.23 -13.34
CA VAL A 221 9.63 -10.85 -12.89
C VAL A 221 8.37 -10.28 -13.58
N PRO A 222 8.25 -10.27 -14.94
CA PRO A 222 7.02 -9.85 -15.61
C PRO A 222 5.77 -10.61 -15.19
N ILE A 223 5.86 -11.94 -15.02
CA ILE A 223 4.71 -12.76 -14.59
C ILE A 223 4.26 -12.34 -13.19
N SER A 224 5.21 -12.12 -12.26
CA SER A 224 4.91 -11.66 -10.90
C SER A 224 4.15 -10.33 -10.90
N PHE A 225 4.61 -9.36 -11.70
CA PHE A 225 3.92 -8.09 -11.86
C PHE A 225 2.54 -8.23 -12.51
N LEU A 226 2.39 -9.13 -13.49
CA LEU A 226 1.10 -9.37 -14.14
C LEU A 226 0.08 -9.96 -13.16
N VAL A 227 0.47 -10.93 -12.34
CA VAL A 227 -0.39 -11.51 -11.29
C VAL A 227 -0.76 -10.45 -10.26
N PHE A 228 0.20 -9.64 -9.83
CA PHE A 228 -0.03 -8.53 -8.92
C PHE A 228 -1.05 -7.53 -9.49
N ILE A 229 -0.88 -7.10 -10.75
CA ILE A 229 -1.80 -6.16 -11.41
C ILE A 229 -3.19 -6.77 -11.50
N LEU A 230 -3.33 -8.04 -11.89
CA LEU A 230 -4.63 -8.72 -11.94
C LEU A 230 -5.29 -8.77 -10.56
N GLY A 231 -4.55 -9.08 -9.50
CA GLY A 231 -5.04 -9.05 -8.13
C GLY A 231 -5.51 -7.65 -7.71
N VAL A 232 -4.73 -6.60 -7.99
CA VAL A 232 -5.09 -5.22 -7.68
C VAL A 232 -6.34 -4.79 -8.43
N LEU A 233 -6.43 -5.07 -9.74
CA LEU A 233 -7.59 -4.72 -10.56
C LEU A 233 -8.83 -5.52 -10.16
N GLY A 234 -8.68 -6.81 -9.86
CA GLY A 234 -9.76 -7.67 -9.39
C GLY A 234 -10.34 -7.18 -8.07
N LEU A 235 -9.49 -6.81 -7.11
CA LEU A 235 -9.91 -6.20 -5.85
C LEU A 235 -10.51 -4.81 -6.04
N ARG A 236 -9.91 -3.97 -6.88
CA ARG A 236 -10.33 -2.57 -7.11
C ARG A 236 -11.69 -2.47 -7.77
N TYR A 237 -11.93 -3.30 -8.78
CA TYR A 237 -13.18 -3.28 -9.55
C TYR A 237 -14.24 -4.24 -9.02
N GLU A 238 -13.96 -4.97 -7.94
CA GLU A 238 -14.83 -6.03 -7.41
C GLU A 238 -15.25 -7.03 -8.51
N ASN A 239 -14.33 -7.32 -9.45
CA ASN A 239 -14.63 -8.13 -10.63
C ASN A 239 -14.29 -9.60 -10.38
N LYS A 240 -15.32 -10.43 -10.29
CA LYS A 240 -15.19 -11.88 -10.04
C LYS A 240 -14.37 -12.59 -11.13
N THR A 241 -14.51 -12.22 -12.39
CA THR A 241 -13.78 -12.85 -13.51
C THR A 241 -12.28 -12.58 -13.40
N LEU A 242 -11.88 -11.36 -13.06
CA LEU A 242 -10.47 -11.04 -12.82
C LEU A 242 -9.92 -11.79 -11.62
N MET A 243 -10.70 -11.96 -10.56
CA MET A 243 -10.29 -12.75 -9.39
C MET A 243 -10.13 -14.24 -9.72
N VAL A 244 -11.01 -14.82 -10.55
CA VAL A 244 -10.84 -16.21 -11.02
C VAL A 244 -9.55 -16.36 -11.83
N LEU A 245 -9.26 -15.41 -12.73
CA LEU A 245 -8.01 -15.42 -13.48
C LEU A 245 -6.79 -15.30 -12.55
N PHE A 246 -6.87 -14.42 -11.55
CA PHE A 246 -5.85 -14.28 -10.51
C PHE A 246 -5.62 -15.59 -9.75
N TYR A 247 -6.67 -16.35 -9.42
CA TYR A 247 -6.50 -17.64 -8.75
C TYR A 247 -5.87 -18.71 -9.63
N ILE A 248 -6.24 -18.78 -10.90
CA ILE A 248 -5.66 -19.74 -11.85
C ILE A 248 -4.17 -19.46 -12.03
N LEU A 249 -3.80 -18.20 -12.26
CA LEU A 249 -2.38 -17.80 -12.38
C LEU A 249 -1.64 -17.89 -11.04
N GLY A 250 -2.30 -17.62 -9.93
CA GLY A 250 -1.74 -17.68 -8.59
C GLY A 250 -1.32 -19.09 -8.17
N LEU A 251 -1.86 -20.15 -8.79
CA LEU A 251 -1.40 -21.53 -8.55
C LEU A 251 0.02 -21.79 -9.09
N LEU A 252 0.53 -20.97 -10.02
CA LEU A 252 1.88 -21.11 -10.53
C LEU A 252 2.94 -20.85 -9.45
N GLU A 253 2.62 -20.04 -8.45
CA GLU A 253 3.53 -19.69 -7.37
C GLU A 253 3.88 -20.87 -6.46
N PRO A 254 2.93 -21.58 -5.80
CA PRO A 254 3.27 -22.73 -4.97
C PRO A 254 3.92 -23.85 -5.79
N ILE A 255 3.53 -24.03 -7.06
CA ILE A 255 4.19 -24.99 -7.97
C ILE A 255 5.67 -24.63 -8.15
N TYR A 256 5.96 -23.36 -8.41
CA TYR A 256 7.34 -22.88 -8.55
C TYR A 256 8.15 -23.04 -7.26
N ILE A 257 7.59 -22.68 -6.10
CA ILE A 257 8.27 -22.80 -4.81
C ILE A 257 8.63 -24.26 -4.51
N VAL A 258 7.70 -25.20 -4.72
CA VAL A 258 7.94 -26.64 -4.51
C VAL A 258 9.01 -27.16 -5.46
N HIS A 259 8.95 -26.78 -6.73
CA HIS A 259 10.01 -27.12 -7.70
C HIS A 259 11.37 -26.56 -7.25
N LYS A 260 11.41 -25.32 -6.75
CA LYS A 260 12.64 -24.70 -6.24
C LYS A 260 13.19 -25.42 -5.01
N PHE A 261 12.35 -25.83 -4.06
CA PHE A 261 12.76 -26.65 -2.92
C PHE A 261 13.36 -27.98 -3.35
N TYR A 262 12.71 -28.66 -4.28
CA TYR A 262 13.25 -29.90 -4.83
C TYR A 262 14.61 -29.68 -5.49
N TRP A 263 14.77 -28.62 -6.29
CA TRP A 263 16.03 -28.32 -6.94
C TRP A 263 17.14 -28.01 -5.92
N THR A 264 16.89 -27.09 -4.99
CA THR A 264 17.87 -26.69 -3.96
C THR A 264 18.26 -27.86 -3.07
N ALA A 265 17.32 -28.73 -2.67
CA ALA A 265 17.62 -29.90 -1.83
C ALA A 265 18.50 -30.97 -2.51
N ASN A 266 18.45 -31.08 -3.84
CA ASN A 266 19.16 -32.12 -4.59
C ASN A 266 20.44 -31.64 -5.28
N PHE A 267 20.58 -30.34 -5.55
CA PHE A 267 21.62 -29.81 -6.43
C PHE A 267 22.40 -28.62 -5.84
N GLU A 268 22.00 -28.04 -4.71
CA GLU A 268 22.73 -26.94 -4.07
C GLU A 268 23.36 -27.42 -2.75
N ASP A 269 24.60 -27.02 -2.50
CA ASP A 269 25.30 -27.38 -1.26
C ASP A 269 24.70 -26.66 -0.05
N SER A 270 24.53 -27.40 1.05
CA SER A 270 23.94 -26.91 2.31
C SER A 270 24.73 -25.80 2.98
N ASP A 271 26.02 -25.67 2.65
CA ASP A 271 26.91 -24.69 3.28
C ASP A 271 26.78 -23.28 2.67
N ASN A 272 26.01 -23.14 1.59
CA ASN A 272 25.77 -21.85 0.95
C ASN A 272 24.67 -21.07 1.68
N ALA A 273 24.92 -19.79 2.01
CA ALA A 273 23.92 -18.91 2.65
C ALA A 273 22.60 -18.76 1.85
N THR A 274 22.63 -19.05 0.55
CA THR A 274 21.44 -19.05 -0.31
C THR A 274 20.53 -20.27 -0.06
N TYR A 275 21.06 -21.38 0.44
CA TYR A 275 20.31 -22.59 0.77
C TYR A 275 19.27 -22.30 1.85
N ASP A 276 19.72 -21.85 3.04
CA ASP A 276 18.83 -21.51 4.16
C ASP A 276 17.86 -20.38 3.81
N SER A 277 18.34 -19.38 3.08
CA SER A 277 17.52 -18.26 2.63
C SER A 277 16.39 -18.70 1.71
N THR A 278 16.61 -19.72 0.87
CA THR A 278 15.60 -20.26 -0.06
C THR A 278 14.49 -20.97 0.68
N PHE A 279 14.81 -21.82 1.65
CA PHE A 279 13.79 -22.50 2.47
C PHE A 279 13.00 -21.53 3.33
N ALA A 280 13.69 -20.58 3.99
CA ALA A 280 13.03 -19.57 4.82
C ALA A 280 12.09 -18.70 3.97
N CYS A 281 12.59 -18.14 2.86
CA CYS A 281 11.79 -17.28 1.97
C CYS A 281 10.61 -18.05 1.35
N GLY A 282 10.84 -19.27 0.87
CA GLY A 282 9.78 -20.09 0.27
C GLY A 282 8.70 -20.51 1.27
N TYR A 283 9.08 -20.80 2.53
CA TYR A 283 8.13 -21.11 3.59
C TYR A 283 7.22 -19.91 3.89
N PHE A 284 7.80 -18.73 4.08
CA PHE A 284 7.02 -17.51 4.28
C PHE A 284 6.14 -17.18 3.06
N ALA A 285 6.64 -17.39 1.84
CA ALA A 285 5.89 -17.18 0.61
C ALA A 285 4.63 -18.06 0.58
N LEU A 286 4.76 -19.36 0.86
CA LEU A 286 3.60 -20.27 0.91
C LEU A 286 2.58 -19.88 1.98
N VAL A 287 3.03 -19.51 3.19
CA VAL A 287 2.13 -19.08 4.27
C VAL A 287 1.32 -17.86 3.85
N ILE A 288 1.98 -16.87 3.25
CA ILE A 288 1.36 -15.63 2.80
C ILE A 288 0.42 -15.87 1.64
N TRP A 289 0.83 -16.70 0.69
CA TRP A 289 -0.01 -17.09 -0.43
C TRP A 289 -1.31 -17.74 0.07
N VAL A 290 -1.22 -18.70 1.01
CA VAL A 290 -2.42 -19.30 1.62
C VAL A 290 -3.28 -18.24 2.32
N CYS A 291 -2.68 -17.35 3.11
CA CYS A 291 -3.40 -16.25 3.75
C CYS A 291 -4.07 -15.31 2.74
N LEU A 292 -3.42 -15.02 1.61
CA LEU A 292 -3.92 -14.19 0.54
C LEU A 292 -5.12 -14.83 -0.16
N ILE A 293 -5.02 -16.12 -0.51
CA ILE A 293 -6.13 -16.86 -1.13
C ILE A 293 -7.33 -16.91 -0.19
N ILE A 294 -7.13 -17.29 1.08
CA ILE A 294 -8.23 -17.37 2.06
C ILE A 294 -8.88 -15.99 2.26
N SER A 295 -8.07 -14.93 2.44
CA SER A 295 -8.59 -13.58 2.69
C SER A 295 -9.34 -13.03 1.49
N THR A 296 -8.83 -13.23 0.28
CA THR A 296 -9.46 -12.77 -0.96
C THR A 296 -10.74 -13.54 -1.26
N VAL A 297 -10.78 -14.86 -1.05
CA VAL A 297 -12.00 -15.67 -1.19
C VAL A 297 -13.07 -15.20 -0.21
N TYR A 298 -12.69 -14.99 1.06
CA TYR A 298 -13.60 -14.43 2.07
C TYR A 298 -14.13 -13.05 1.63
N PHE A 299 -13.27 -12.19 1.09
CA PHE A 299 -13.66 -10.88 0.60
C PHE A 299 -14.61 -10.95 -0.61
N ILE A 300 -14.43 -11.90 -1.53
CA ILE A 300 -15.35 -12.11 -2.66
C ILE A 300 -16.73 -12.56 -2.18
N LEU A 301 -16.78 -13.50 -1.24
CA LEU A 301 -18.04 -14.08 -0.77
C LEU A 301 -18.87 -13.10 0.06
N TYR A 302 -18.22 -12.29 0.90
CA TYR A 302 -18.91 -11.44 1.88
C TYR A 302 -18.75 -9.94 1.65
N GLY A 303 -17.83 -9.51 0.79
CA GLY A 303 -17.47 -8.11 0.57
C GLY A 303 -17.93 -7.52 -0.76
N PHE A 304 -17.97 -8.32 -1.83
CA PHE A 304 -18.29 -7.84 -3.18
C PHE A 304 -19.73 -7.35 -3.31
N GLY A 305 -19.93 -6.29 -4.11
CA GLY A 305 -21.24 -5.73 -4.46
C GLY A 305 -21.86 -4.83 -3.41
N LYS A 306 -21.10 -4.43 -2.37
CA LYS A 306 -21.58 -3.58 -1.27
C LYS A 306 -21.38 -2.08 -1.49
N GLY A 307 -20.95 -1.68 -2.67
CA GLY A 307 -20.73 -0.27 -3.01
C GLY A 307 -19.42 0.31 -2.45
N LEU A 308 -18.41 -0.55 -2.21
CA LEU A 308 -17.15 -0.15 -1.60
C LEU A 308 -16.28 0.60 -2.61
N LYS A 309 -16.26 0.19 -3.88
CA LYS A 309 -15.54 0.89 -4.95
C LYS A 309 -15.93 2.37 -5.07
N GLU A 310 -17.22 2.69 -4.99
CA GLU A 310 -17.76 4.06 -5.15
C GLU A 310 -17.33 4.94 -3.96
N LYS A 311 -17.21 4.36 -2.77
CA LYS A 311 -16.83 5.07 -1.54
C LYS A 311 -15.31 5.27 -1.40
N ILE A 312 -14.50 4.35 -1.94
CA ILE A 312 -13.04 4.45 -1.91
C ILE A 312 -12.52 5.35 -3.04
N TYR A 313 -13.06 5.24 -4.25
CA TYR A 313 -12.51 5.91 -5.44
C TYR A 313 -13.34 7.09 -5.97
N GLY A 314 -14.52 7.32 -5.40
CA GLY A 314 -15.46 8.35 -5.86
C GLY A 314 -16.15 7.94 -7.15
N ASP A 315 -17.41 8.35 -7.33
CA ASP A 315 -18.09 8.23 -8.62
C ASP A 315 -17.36 9.11 -9.65
N LYS A 316 -16.84 8.48 -10.71
CA LYS A 316 -16.43 9.19 -11.93
C LYS A 316 -17.58 9.32 -12.94
N GLU A 317 -18.80 8.96 -12.57
CA GLU A 317 -19.91 8.79 -13.52
C GLU A 317 -21.19 9.52 -13.09
N ASN A 318 -21.08 10.83 -12.85
CA ASN A 318 -22.11 11.85 -13.13
C ASN A 318 -21.68 13.21 -12.55
N THR A 319 -20.70 13.86 -13.18
CA THR A 319 -20.71 15.33 -13.19
C THR A 319 -21.38 15.76 -14.49
N GLN A 320 -22.70 15.53 -14.59
CA GLN A 320 -23.50 16.39 -15.44
C GLN A 320 -23.58 17.77 -14.77
N PRO A 321 -23.40 18.87 -15.51
CA PRO A 321 -23.50 20.21 -14.96
C PRO A 321 -24.96 20.49 -14.62
N LEU A 322 -25.36 20.22 -13.39
CA LEU A 322 -26.67 20.60 -12.87
C LEU A 322 -26.62 22.10 -12.49
N GLN A 323 -26.47 22.96 -13.50
CA GLN A 323 -26.74 24.39 -13.45
C GLN A 323 -26.74 25.00 -14.87
N SER A 324 -27.71 24.60 -15.68
CA SER A 324 -28.15 25.39 -16.85
C SER A 324 -29.57 24.98 -17.22
N ALA A 325 -30.56 25.41 -16.42
CA ALA A 325 -31.97 25.54 -16.83
C ALA A 325 -32.80 26.07 -15.65
N ALA A 326 -32.68 27.36 -15.33
CA ALA A 326 -33.74 28.13 -14.69
C ALA A 326 -33.50 29.65 -14.83
N THR A 327 -33.21 30.10 -16.05
CA THR A 327 -33.46 31.50 -16.43
C THR A 327 -34.59 31.47 -17.45
N SER A 328 -35.81 31.28 -16.94
CA SER A 328 -37.02 31.55 -17.71
C SER A 328 -37.14 33.07 -17.82
N THR A 329 -36.79 33.58 -19.00
CA THR A 329 -37.13 34.90 -19.49
C THR A 329 -38.65 35.10 -19.42
N VAL A 330 -39.10 35.94 -18.48
CA VAL A 330 -40.44 36.54 -18.52
C VAL A 330 -40.22 38.03 -18.76
N SER A 331 -40.44 38.44 -20.02
CA SER A 331 -40.55 39.84 -20.42
C SER A 331 -41.94 40.37 -20.04
N PRO A 332 -42.07 41.55 -19.41
CA PRO A 332 -43.34 42.26 -19.35
C PRO A 332 -43.39 43.34 -20.43
N SER A 333 -44.37 43.22 -21.33
CA SER A 333 -44.81 44.28 -22.24
C SER A 333 -46.14 44.87 -21.74
N SER A 334 -46.10 46.17 -21.45
CA SER A 334 -47.11 47.21 -21.74
C SER A 334 -48.57 47.05 -21.26
N GLU A 335 -49.04 47.97 -20.41
CA GLU A 335 -50.17 48.93 -20.65
C GLU A 335 -50.62 49.58 -19.31
N VAL A 336 -50.45 50.90 -19.13
CA VAL A 336 -51.40 52.04 -19.35
C VAL A 336 -52.24 52.43 -18.11
N ASN A 337 -52.06 53.68 -17.67
CA ASN A 337 -53.10 54.66 -17.27
C ASN A 337 -52.43 56.04 -17.15
N ALA A 338 -52.76 57.04 -17.97
CA ALA A 338 -53.89 57.99 -17.83
C ALA A 338 -53.77 58.85 -16.55
N SER A 339 -53.91 60.18 -16.51
CA SER A 339 -54.35 61.21 -17.47
C SER A 339 -54.04 62.61 -16.89
N GLU A 340 -54.21 63.64 -17.75
CA GLU A 340 -54.42 65.09 -17.46
C GLU A 340 -53.25 65.92 -16.88
N GLY A 341 -52.98 67.15 -17.32
CA GLY A 341 -53.67 68.06 -18.24
C GLY A 341 -53.37 69.51 -17.85
N ALA A 342 -53.29 70.41 -18.85
CA ALA A 342 -53.09 71.87 -18.78
C ALA A 342 -51.68 72.35 -18.39
N GLY A 343 -51.05 73.36 -18.99
CA GLY A 343 -51.47 74.35 -19.98
C GLY A 343 -50.61 75.61 -19.79
N THR A 344 -50.39 76.36 -20.88
CA THR A 344 -50.01 77.80 -20.95
C THR A 344 -48.58 78.27 -20.59
N SER A 345 -47.83 78.56 -21.67
CA SER A 345 -47.19 79.85 -22.05
C SER A 345 -46.33 80.68 -21.07
N VAL A 346 -45.05 80.90 -21.48
CA VAL A 346 -44.31 82.19 -21.70
C VAL A 346 -44.17 83.14 -20.48
N PRO A 347 -43.06 83.90 -20.28
CA PRO A 347 -41.98 84.31 -21.22
C PRO A 347 -40.58 83.77 -20.98
#